data_AF-A0A1E7X9L4-F1
#
_entry.id   AF-A0A1E7X9L4-F1
#
_cell.length_a   1.000
_cell.length_b   1.000
_cell.length_c   1.000
_cell.angle_alpha   90.00
_cell.angle_beta   90.00
_cell.angle_gamma   90.00
#
_symmetry.space_group_name_H-M   'P 1'
#
loop_
_entity.id
_entity.type
_entity.pdbx_description
1 polymer ?
#
loop_
_entity_poly.entity_id
_entity_poly.type
_entity_poly.pdbx_seq_one_letter_code
_entity_poly.pdbx_strand_id
1 'polypeptide(L)'
;MENSKFKTIIGDCKHGLVAVPQSPEYLLKEMVAEHPFYTMHRLNQIAAFEEIHEYKPIVYGGLAFSPLKSTGGKHTSWISISNIANHMELCTQKGLQIQFQNSNNPVLLDITEYFLKKRRNETEKVQRFHDSMHCQYRLASTDDYQDEYKRTKYKGFKEHPTEFEAFCVRDSIRRTLDEIGYAYTPEILDGLVKKQMV
;
A
#
# COMPACT_ATOMS: atom_id res chain seq x y z
N MET A 1 25.91 25.78 -4.45
CA MET A 1 25.10 25.47 -3.25
C MET A 1 24.93 23.96 -3.19
N GLU A 2 25.42 23.33 -2.13
CA GLU A 2 25.42 21.86 -1.99
C GLU A 2 24.00 21.35 -1.74
N ASN A 3 23.35 20.89 -2.81
CA ASN A 3 22.05 20.22 -2.78
C ASN A 3 22.12 18.80 -2.17
N SER A 4 23.28 18.36 -1.67
CA SER A 4 23.48 17.02 -1.08
C SER A 4 22.74 16.80 0.24
N LYS A 5 22.36 17.89 0.93
CA LYS A 5 21.69 17.84 2.24
C LYS A 5 20.20 17.49 2.13
N PHE A 6 19.57 17.77 1.00
CA PHE A 6 18.14 17.53 0.78
C PHE A 6 17.94 16.31 -0.13
N LYS A 7 17.19 15.32 0.36
CA LYS A 7 16.97 14.05 -0.37
C LYS A 7 15.61 13.98 -1.04
N THR A 8 14.66 14.81 -0.61
CA THR A 8 13.27 14.79 -1.12
C THR A 8 12.76 16.20 -1.31
N ILE A 9 11.90 16.38 -2.31
CA ILE A 9 11.06 17.56 -2.49
C ILE A 9 9.61 17.11 -2.34
N ILE A 10 8.86 17.78 -1.48
CA ILE A 10 7.42 17.56 -1.24
C ILE A 10 6.67 18.71 -1.89
N GLY A 11 5.67 18.39 -2.70
CA GLY A 11 4.71 19.37 -3.21
C GLY A 11 3.37 19.22 -2.51
N ASP A 12 2.93 20.26 -1.80
CA ASP A 12 1.58 20.31 -1.23
C ASP A 12 0.87 21.64 -1.53
N CYS A 13 -0.46 21.65 -1.43
CA CYS A 13 -1.28 22.81 -1.83
C CYS A 13 -1.17 24.02 -0.88
N LYS A 14 -0.67 23.82 0.36
CA LYS A 14 -0.59 24.87 1.39
C LYS A 14 0.78 25.54 1.42
N HIS A 15 1.85 24.75 1.28
CA HIS A 15 3.23 25.16 1.45
C HIS A 15 4.00 25.20 0.12
N GLY A 16 3.43 24.72 -0.98
CA GLY A 16 4.10 24.66 -2.27
C GLY A 16 5.18 23.58 -2.30
N LEU A 17 6.37 23.91 -2.81
CA LEU A 17 7.51 22.98 -2.88
C LEU A 17 8.43 23.17 -1.68
N VAL A 18 8.62 22.10 -0.90
CA VAL A 18 9.48 22.07 0.29
C VAL A 18 10.55 20.99 0.13
N ALA A 19 11.82 21.37 0.30
CA ALA A 19 12.95 20.43 0.28
C ALA A 19 13.25 19.91 1.69
N VAL A 20 13.41 18.60 1.86
CA VAL A 20 13.64 17.94 3.15
C VAL A 20 14.82 16.96 3.11
N PRO A 21 15.54 16.75 4.23
CA PRO A 21 16.72 15.89 4.28
C PRO A 21 16.41 14.39 4.29
N GLN A 22 15.19 13.99 4.62
CA GLN A 22 14.71 12.60 4.61
C GLN A 22 14.41 12.13 3.18
N SER A 23 14.52 10.82 2.91
CA SER A 23 14.08 10.22 1.64
C SER A 23 12.55 10.00 1.62
N PRO A 24 11.91 9.83 0.44
CA PRO A 24 10.46 9.60 0.38
C PRO A 24 10.05 8.34 1.14
N GLU A 25 10.85 7.28 1.02
CA GLU A 25 10.63 6.02 1.76
C GLU A 25 10.73 6.19 3.28
N TYR A 26 11.65 7.04 3.76
CA TYR A 26 11.75 7.32 5.19
C TYR A 26 10.51 8.04 5.69
N LEU A 27 10.05 9.07 4.98
CA LEU A 27 8.85 9.84 5.33
C LEU A 27 7.60 8.93 5.36
N LEU A 28 7.46 8.08 4.35
CA LEU A 28 6.35 7.14 4.29
C LEU A 28 6.44 6.07 5.40
N LYS A 29 7.65 5.64 5.77
CA LYS A 29 7.88 4.74 6.92
C LYS A 29 7.48 5.40 8.24
N GLU A 30 7.87 6.65 8.47
CA GLU A 30 7.50 7.38 9.69
C GLU A 30 5.99 7.54 9.77
N MET A 31 5.34 7.91 8.67
CA MET A 31 3.88 8.01 8.57
C MET A 31 3.17 6.69 8.94
N VAL A 32 3.74 5.54 8.56
CA VAL A 32 3.21 4.22 8.94
C VAL A 32 3.56 3.88 10.40
N ALA A 33 4.73 4.27 10.89
CA ALA A 33 5.22 3.99 12.24
C ALA A 33 4.42 4.71 13.34
N GLU A 34 3.73 5.80 13.03
CA GLU A 34 2.76 6.45 13.93
C GLU A 34 1.64 5.49 14.39
N HIS A 35 1.46 4.35 13.71
CA HIS A 35 0.44 3.36 14.03
C HIS A 35 1.03 1.99 14.40
N PRO A 36 0.86 1.52 15.65
CA PRO A 36 1.54 0.33 16.16
C PRO A 36 1.11 -0.99 15.50
N PHE A 37 -0.02 -1.01 14.79
CA PHE A 37 -0.57 -2.21 14.16
C PHE A 37 -0.09 -2.44 12.73
N TYR A 38 0.52 -1.44 12.09
CA TYR A 38 0.96 -1.52 10.70
C TYR A 38 2.48 -1.35 10.61
N THR A 39 3.14 -2.41 10.19
CA THR A 39 4.55 -2.36 9.82
C THR A 39 4.67 -2.33 8.30
N MET A 40 5.76 -1.75 7.78
CA MET A 40 6.08 -1.86 6.35
C MET A 40 6.13 -3.30 5.87
N HIS A 41 6.54 -4.24 6.73
CA HIS A 41 6.54 -5.65 6.42
C HIS A 41 5.12 -6.15 6.14
N ARG A 42 4.16 -5.81 7.01
CA ARG A 42 2.75 -6.18 6.83
C ARG A 42 2.15 -5.57 5.56
N LEU A 43 2.44 -4.30 5.27
CA LEU A 43 2.02 -3.66 4.01
C LEU A 43 2.58 -4.38 2.78
N ASN A 44 3.84 -4.82 2.84
CA ASN A 44 4.46 -5.59 1.75
C ASN A 44 3.81 -6.96 1.56
N GLN A 45 3.41 -7.62 2.65
CA GLN A 45 2.68 -8.89 2.61
C GLN A 45 1.28 -8.70 2.01
N ILE A 46 0.55 -7.64 2.37
CA ILE A 46 -0.76 -7.32 1.78
C ILE A 46 -0.61 -7.10 0.27
N ALA A 47 0.34 -6.27 -0.14
CA ALA A 47 0.58 -6.04 -1.56
C ALA A 47 0.94 -7.33 -2.32
N ALA A 48 1.71 -8.23 -1.69
CA ALA A 48 2.04 -9.52 -2.30
C ALA A 48 0.82 -10.47 -2.38
N PHE A 49 -0.04 -10.47 -1.36
CA PHE A 49 -1.29 -11.23 -1.34
C PHE A 49 -2.26 -10.76 -2.42
N GLU A 50 -2.32 -9.46 -2.67
CA GLU A 50 -3.09 -8.83 -3.77
C GLU A 50 -2.40 -8.94 -5.15
N GLU A 51 -1.34 -9.75 -5.26
CA GLU A 51 -0.58 -10.01 -6.48
C GLU A 51 0.10 -8.77 -7.08
N ILE A 52 0.41 -7.78 -6.25
CA ILE A 52 1.11 -6.55 -6.64
C ILE A 52 2.62 -6.73 -6.41
N HIS A 53 3.32 -7.10 -7.47
CA HIS A 53 4.77 -7.39 -7.44
C HIS A 53 5.64 -6.27 -8.00
N GLU A 54 5.10 -5.46 -8.92
CA GLU A 54 5.87 -4.40 -9.63
C GLU A 54 6.27 -3.21 -8.73
N TYR A 55 5.57 -3.04 -7.61
CA TYR A 55 5.79 -1.97 -6.65
C TYR A 55 5.02 -2.29 -5.35
N LYS A 56 5.16 -1.42 -4.35
CA LYS A 56 4.44 -1.52 -3.09
C LYS A 56 3.67 -0.21 -2.83
N PRO A 57 2.34 -0.18 -3.02
CA PRO A 57 1.55 0.99 -2.65
C PRO A 57 1.59 1.20 -1.14
N ILE A 58 1.43 2.45 -0.72
CA ILE A 58 1.33 2.81 0.70
C ILE A 58 -0.04 3.39 0.93
N VAL A 59 -0.79 2.77 1.83
CA VAL A 59 -2.21 3.06 2.09
C VAL A 59 -2.42 3.08 3.60
N TYR A 60 -3.17 4.06 4.12
CA TYR A 60 -2.59 5.22 4.82
C TYR A 60 -3.66 6.18 5.39
N GLY A 61 -4.64 5.75 6.20
CA GLY A 61 -5.55 6.70 6.87
C GLY A 61 -6.42 7.50 5.90
N GLY A 62 -6.88 6.86 4.83
CA GLY A 62 -7.56 7.52 3.70
C GLY A 62 -6.61 8.17 2.69
N LEU A 63 -5.31 8.19 2.97
CA LEU A 63 -4.27 8.52 2.00
C LEU A 63 -3.77 7.24 1.32
N ALA A 64 -3.53 7.37 0.02
CA ALA A 64 -3.07 6.28 -0.81
C ALA A 64 -1.98 6.81 -1.76
N PHE A 65 -0.75 6.33 -1.60
CA PHE A 65 0.42 6.74 -2.37
C PHE A 65 0.90 5.61 -3.28
N SER A 66 1.12 5.94 -4.55
CA SER A 66 1.74 5.06 -5.53
C SER A 66 3.03 5.68 -6.07
N PRO A 67 4.10 4.90 -6.29
CA PRO A 67 5.26 5.39 -7.00
C PRO A 67 4.92 5.58 -8.49
N LEU A 68 5.51 6.61 -9.10
CA LEU A 68 5.37 6.92 -10.53
C LEU A 68 6.28 6.06 -11.42
N LYS A 69 7.31 5.43 -10.85
CA LYS A 69 8.22 4.51 -11.55
C LYS A 69 8.23 3.15 -10.87
N SER A 70 8.44 2.09 -11.65
CA SER A 70 8.70 0.76 -11.12
C SER A 70 9.97 0.75 -10.27
N THR A 71 9.99 -0.07 -9.24
CA THR A 71 11.07 -0.11 -8.24
C THR A 71 12.37 -0.63 -8.86
N GLY A 72 13.30 0.29 -9.16
CA GLY A 72 14.65 -0.02 -9.63
C GLY A 72 15.67 1.13 -9.52
N GLY A 73 15.25 2.32 -9.07
CA GLY A 73 16.11 3.50 -8.91
C GLY A 73 16.09 4.06 -7.49
N LYS A 74 17.14 4.83 -7.12
CA LYS A 74 17.27 5.47 -5.79
C LYS A 74 16.32 6.66 -5.56
N HIS A 75 15.76 7.21 -6.64
CA HIS A 75 14.90 8.40 -6.60
C HIS A 75 13.57 8.07 -7.25
N THR A 76 12.56 7.79 -6.42
CA THR A 76 11.22 7.45 -6.86
C THR A 76 10.29 8.58 -6.47
N SER A 77 9.65 9.21 -7.45
CA SER A 77 8.57 10.15 -7.21
C SER A 77 7.31 9.38 -6.85
N TRP A 78 6.57 9.88 -5.87
CA TRP A 78 5.31 9.30 -5.42
C TRP A 78 4.18 10.28 -5.69
N ILE A 79 3.00 9.73 -5.98
CA ILE A 79 1.77 10.49 -6.18
C ILE A 79 0.70 10.01 -5.20
N SER A 80 -0.03 10.96 -4.61
CA SER A 80 -1.26 10.66 -3.88
C SER A 80 -2.37 10.32 -4.87
N ILE A 81 -2.80 9.06 -4.90
CA ILE A 81 -3.88 8.58 -5.77
C ILE A 81 -5.26 8.89 -5.17
N SER A 82 -5.36 8.94 -3.83
CA SER A 82 -6.60 9.21 -3.09
C SER A 82 -7.16 10.61 -3.30
N ASN A 83 -6.29 11.59 -3.56
CA ASN A 83 -6.65 13.01 -3.61
C ASN A 83 -6.80 13.55 -5.03
N ILE A 84 -6.85 12.68 -6.04
CA ILE A 84 -7.07 13.09 -7.43
C ILE A 84 -8.56 13.42 -7.61
N ALA A 85 -8.85 14.68 -7.98
CA ALA A 85 -10.20 15.16 -8.26
C ALA A 85 -10.62 14.88 -9.72
N ASN A 86 -9.72 15.16 -10.67
CA ASN A 86 -9.94 14.90 -12.09
C ASN A 86 -8.61 14.68 -12.82
N HIS A 87 -8.65 14.05 -13.98
CA HIS A 87 -7.51 13.92 -14.89
C HIS A 87 -7.93 14.07 -16.34
N MET A 88 -7.01 14.55 -17.19
CA MET A 88 -7.21 14.72 -18.62
C MET A 88 -5.97 14.26 -19.39
N GLU A 89 -6.18 13.46 -20.45
CA GLU A 89 -5.09 13.10 -21.38
C GLU A 89 -4.73 14.29 -22.28
N LEU A 90 -3.44 14.50 -22.48
CA LEU A 90 -2.94 15.50 -23.41
C LEU A 90 -2.86 14.92 -24.83
N CYS A 91 -3.51 15.56 -25.79
CA CYS A 91 -3.64 15.06 -27.17
C CYS A 91 -2.31 14.87 -27.94
N THR A 92 -1.19 15.42 -27.46
CA THR A 92 0.06 15.54 -28.22
C THR A 92 1.29 14.92 -27.56
N GLN A 93 1.19 14.47 -26.30
CA GLN A 93 2.31 13.85 -25.58
C GLN A 93 1.76 12.72 -24.69
N LYS A 94 2.58 11.70 -24.42
CA LYS A 94 2.32 10.77 -23.30
C LYS A 94 2.34 11.60 -22.02
N GLY A 95 1.18 12.06 -21.59
CA GLY A 95 1.10 13.09 -20.57
C GLY A 95 -0.30 13.19 -20.03
N LEU A 96 -0.41 13.14 -18.72
CA LEU A 96 -1.65 13.32 -17.99
C LEU A 96 -1.60 14.64 -17.23
N GLN A 97 -2.64 15.44 -17.37
CA GLN A 97 -2.89 16.56 -16.49
C GLN A 97 -3.75 16.07 -15.32
N ILE A 98 -3.26 16.20 -14.10
CA ILE A 98 -3.93 15.77 -12.87
C ILE A 98 -4.31 16.98 -12.02
N GLN A 99 -5.59 17.06 -11.68
CA GLN A 99 -6.09 18.02 -10.70
C GLN A 99 -6.26 17.32 -9.35
N PHE A 100 -5.58 17.82 -8.32
CA PHE A 100 -5.77 17.35 -6.95
C PHE A 100 -6.87 18.13 -6.24
N GLN A 101 -7.56 17.48 -5.31
CA GLN A 101 -8.48 18.12 -4.38
C GLN A 101 -7.75 19.23 -3.62
N ASN A 102 -8.41 20.38 -3.45
CA ASN A 102 -7.84 21.56 -2.78
C ASN A 102 -6.55 22.11 -3.40
N SER A 103 -6.23 21.74 -4.64
CA SER A 103 -5.26 22.44 -5.47
C SER A 103 -5.99 23.30 -6.49
N ASN A 104 -5.47 24.49 -6.77
CA ASN A 104 -5.94 25.33 -7.88
C ASN A 104 -5.14 25.07 -9.16
N ASN A 105 -3.97 24.44 -9.03
CA ASN A 105 -3.06 24.24 -10.14
C ASN A 105 -2.99 22.75 -10.50
N PRO A 106 -3.29 22.39 -11.76
CA PRO A 106 -3.09 21.03 -12.23
C PRO A 106 -1.60 20.71 -12.37
N VAL A 107 -1.25 19.45 -12.18
CA VAL A 107 0.11 18.92 -12.32
C VAL A 107 0.19 18.10 -13.60
N LEU A 108 1.23 18.36 -14.41
CA LEU A 108 1.52 17.58 -15.61
C LEU A 108 2.47 16.44 -15.26
N LEU A 109 2.08 15.21 -15.61
CA LEU A 109 2.88 14.01 -15.40
C LEU A 109 3.05 13.24 -16.70
N ASP A 110 4.26 12.76 -16.97
CA ASP A 110 4.56 11.86 -18.10
C ASP A 110 4.14 10.42 -17.76
N ILE A 111 2.82 10.21 -17.69
CA ILE A 111 2.17 8.91 -17.48
C ILE A 111 0.94 8.81 -18.38
N THR A 112 0.49 7.57 -18.62
CA THR A 112 -0.74 7.31 -19.38
C THR A 112 -1.95 7.16 -18.45
N GLU A 113 -3.16 7.32 -18.99
CA GLU A 113 -4.37 7.06 -18.20
C GLU A 113 -4.44 5.59 -17.75
N TYR A 114 -4.01 4.65 -18.61
CA TYR A 114 -3.92 3.24 -18.25
C TYR A 114 -3.03 3.02 -17.01
N PHE A 115 -1.86 3.67 -16.96
CA PHE A 115 -0.98 3.59 -15.80
C PHE A 115 -1.70 4.09 -14.54
N LEU A 116 -2.33 5.27 -14.60
CA LEU A 116 -3.04 5.83 -13.46
C LEU A 116 -4.19 4.93 -12.99
N LYS A 117 -5.01 4.42 -13.92
CA LYS A 117 -6.12 3.50 -13.63
C LYS A 117 -5.63 2.21 -12.98
N LYS A 118 -4.55 1.60 -13.50
CA LYS A 118 -3.93 0.40 -12.91
C LYS A 118 -3.50 0.67 -11.47
N ARG A 119 -2.74 1.75 -11.25
CA ARG A 119 -2.27 2.13 -9.90
C ARG A 119 -3.41 2.41 -8.93
N ARG A 120 -4.46 3.08 -9.39
CA ARG A 120 -5.66 3.34 -8.59
C ARG A 120 -6.36 2.05 -8.18
N ASN A 121 -6.62 1.15 -9.13
CA ASN A 121 -7.29 -0.12 -8.83
C ASN A 121 -6.47 -0.97 -7.83
N GLU A 122 -5.17 -1.10 -8.04
CA GLU A 122 -4.27 -1.85 -7.14
C GLU A 122 -4.19 -1.22 -5.76
N THR A 123 -4.14 0.10 -5.68
CA THR A 123 -4.16 0.83 -4.40
C THR A 123 -5.50 0.67 -3.68
N GLU A 124 -6.62 0.71 -4.42
CA GLU A 124 -7.97 0.48 -3.88
C GLU A 124 -8.15 -0.95 -3.36
N LYS A 125 -7.56 -1.96 -4.00
CA LYS A 125 -7.53 -3.34 -3.46
C LYS A 125 -6.84 -3.38 -2.11
N VAL A 126 -5.65 -2.79 -2.00
CA VAL A 126 -4.90 -2.73 -0.74
C VAL A 126 -5.66 -1.94 0.33
N GLN A 127 -6.32 -0.82 -0.03
CA GLN A 127 -7.18 -0.08 0.90
C GLN A 127 -8.36 -0.92 1.39
N ARG A 128 -9.05 -1.62 0.49
CA ARG A 128 -10.17 -2.50 0.87
C ARG A 128 -9.73 -3.61 1.80
N PHE A 129 -8.59 -4.23 1.50
CA PHE A 129 -8.01 -5.26 2.36
C PHE A 129 -7.68 -4.69 3.76
N HIS A 130 -7.05 -3.52 3.79
CA HIS A 130 -6.74 -2.82 5.04
C HIS A 130 -7.99 -2.47 5.85
N ASP A 131 -9.04 -1.97 5.19
CA ASP A 131 -10.31 -1.64 5.80
C ASP A 131 -11.00 -2.88 6.36
N SER A 132 -10.97 -4.01 5.63
CA SER A 132 -11.48 -5.31 6.09
C SER A 132 -10.75 -5.78 7.34
N MET A 133 -9.41 -5.76 7.35
CA MET A 133 -8.59 -6.13 8.51
C MET A 133 -8.92 -5.28 9.74
N HIS A 134 -8.94 -3.95 9.59
CA HIS A 134 -9.24 -3.02 10.68
C HIS A 134 -10.67 -3.25 11.21
N CYS A 135 -11.62 -3.44 10.31
CA CYS A 135 -13.00 -3.78 10.62
C CYS A 135 -13.12 -5.04 11.47
N GLN A 136 -12.37 -6.09 11.14
CA GLN A 136 -12.41 -7.36 11.84
C GLN A 136 -11.69 -7.31 13.19
N TYR A 137 -10.55 -6.63 13.30
CA TYR A 137 -9.92 -6.39 14.59
C TYR A 137 -10.83 -5.60 15.53
N ARG A 138 -11.52 -4.57 15.03
CA ARG A 138 -12.47 -3.81 15.84
C ARG A 138 -13.62 -4.70 16.34
N LEU A 139 -14.19 -5.54 15.49
CA LEU A 139 -15.21 -6.50 15.91
C LEU A 139 -14.72 -7.43 17.00
N ALA A 140 -13.54 -8.01 16.83
CA ALA A 140 -12.99 -8.98 17.77
C ALA A 140 -12.62 -8.35 19.12
N SER A 141 -12.32 -7.04 19.12
CA SER A 141 -11.84 -6.31 20.30
C SER A 141 -12.93 -5.50 21.01
N THR A 142 -14.17 -5.54 20.53
CA THR A 142 -15.30 -4.77 21.10
C THR A 142 -16.56 -5.61 21.16
N ASP A 143 -17.58 -5.13 21.87
CA ASP A 143 -18.89 -5.78 21.90
C ASP A 143 -19.69 -5.61 20.59
N ASP A 144 -19.10 -4.97 19.57
CA ASP A 144 -19.70 -4.75 18.26
C ASP A 144 -20.07 -6.05 17.54
N TYR A 145 -19.49 -7.20 17.93
CA TYR A 145 -19.91 -8.50 17.43
C TYR A 145 -21.38 -8.82 17.75
N GLN A 146 -21.95 -8.21 18.79
CA GLN A 146 -23.37 -8.41 19.15
C GLN A 146 -24.33 -7.67 18.19
N ASP A 147 -23.85 -6.70 17.41
CA ASP A 147 -24.66 -5.93 16.47
C ASP A 147 -24.81 -6.68 15.12
N GLU A 148 -26.05 -6.98 14.74
CA GLU A 148 -26.40 -7.74 13.53
C GLU A 148 -26.18 -6.97 12.22
N TYR A 149 -26.40 -5.64 12.23
CA TYR A 149 -26.14 -4.79 11.08
C TYR A 149 -24.63 -4.72 10.81
N LYS A 150 -23.86 -4.54 11.88
CA LYS A 150 -22.40 -4.63 11.86
C LYS A 150 -21.99 -5.97 11.27
N ARG A 151 -22.39 -7.11 11.85
CA ARG A 151 -22.11 -8.47 11.31
C ARG A 151 -22.42 -8.64 9.82
N THR A 152 -23.54 -8.12 9.34
CA THR A 152 -23.94 -8.21 7.92
C THR A 152 -23.01 -7.40 7.01
N LYS A 153 -22.63 -6.19 7.42
CA LYS A 153 -21.63 -5.37 6.70
C LYS A 153 -20.31 -6.12 6.53
N TYR A 154 -19.88 -6.90 7.53
CA TYR A 154 -18.63 -7.67 7.45
C TYR A 154 -18.70 -8.87 6.51
N LYS A 155 -19.84 -9.57 6.45
CA LYS A 155 -20.05 -10.64 5.47
C LYS A 155 -19.92 -10.17 4.01
N GLY A 156 -19.97 -8.85 3.78
CA GLY A 156 -19.77 -8.23 2.47
C GLY A 156 -18.32 -8.11 2.01
N PHE A 157 -17.33 -8.27 2.90
CA PHE A 157 -15.91 -8.33 2.49
C PHE A 157 -15.61 -9.71 1.92
N LYS A 158 -14.99 -9.76 0.74
CA LYS A 158 -14.57 -11.00 0.08
C LYS A 158 -13.24 -11.51 0.62
N GLU A 159 -12.48 -10.61 1.23
CA GLU A 159 -11.14 -10.83 1.75
C GLU A 159 -11.22 -11.48 3.14
N HIS A 160 -10.79 -12.74 3.24
CA HIS A 160 -10.78 -13.52 4.48
C HIS A 160 -9.42 -13.39 5.20
N PRO A 161 -9.34 -12.76 6.38
CA PRO A 161 -8.06 -12.58 7.08
C PRO A 161 -7.35 -13.86 7.43
N THR A 162 -8.08 -14.96 7.64
CA THR A 162 -7.48 -16.28 7.85
C THR A 162 -6.70 -16.76 6.63
N GLU A 163 -7.13 -16.46 5.42
CA GLU A 163 -6.38 -16.78 4.19
C GLU A 163 -5.10 -15.94 4.10
N PHE A 164 -5.20 -14.67 4.47
CA PHE A 164 -4.04 -13.78 4.53
C PHE A 164 -3.06 -14.15 5.66
N GLU A 165 -3.55 -14.57 6.82
CA GLU A 165 -2.73 -15.07 7.92
C GLU A 165 -2.03 -16.36 7.51
N ALA A 166 -2.74 -17.30 6.88
CA ALA A 166 -2.14 -18.50 6.30
C ALA A 166 -1.04 -18.14 5.28
N PHE A 167 -1.30 -17.16 4.42
CA PHE A 167 -0.30 -16.63 3.48
C PHE A 167 0.94 -16.06 4.20
N CYS A 168 0.74 -15.27 5.25
CA CYS A 168 1.84 -14.67 6.02
C CYS A 168 2.67 -15.72 6.76
N VAL A 169 2.01 -16.69 7.40
CA VAL A 169 2.65 -17.83 8.07
C VAL A 169 3.43 -18.65 7.06
N ARG A 170 2.84 -18.95 5.91
CA ARG A 170 3.50 -19.66 4.80
C ARG A 170 4.76 -18.94 4.34
N ASP A 171 4.69 -17.63 4.09
CA ASP A 171 5.87 -16.86 3.67
C ASP A 171 6.95 -16.82 4.76
N SER A 172 6.57 -16.71 6.04
CA SER A 172 7.50 -16.74 7.16
C SER A 172 8.23 -18.08 7.28
N ILE A 173 7.50 -19.19 7.21
CA ILE A 173 8.08 -20.55 7.24
C ILE A 173 9.00 -20.73 6.04
N ARG A 174 8.55 -20.36 4.85
CA ARG A 174 9.33 -20.48 3.61
C ARG A 174 10.68 -19.78 3.73
N ARG A 175 10.70 -18.51 4.15
CA ARG A 175 11.94 -17.74 4.36
C ARG A 175 12.86 -18.39 5.39
N THR A 176 12.28 -18.87 6.48
CA THR A 176 13.05 -19.56 7.54
C THR A 176 13.71 -20.82 7.00
N LEU A 177 12.98 -21.64 6.23
CA LEU A 177 13.51 -22.85 5.61
C LEU A 177 14.61 -22.54 4.57
N ASP A 178 14.40 -21.49 3.76
CA ASP A 178 15.38 -21.00 2.79
C ASP A 178 16.68 -20.55 3.51
N GLU A 179 16.56 -19.81 4.62
CA GLU A 179 17.70 -19.31 5.41
C GLU A 179 18.52 -20.42 6.07
N ILE A 180 17.87 -21.48 6.57
CA ILE A 180 18.56 -22.63 7.16
C ILE A 180 19.00 -23.67 6.11
N GLY A 181 18.74 -23.41 4.83
CA GLY A 181 19.09 -24.30 3.72
C GLY A 181 18.33 -25.63 3.71
N TYR A 182 17.14 -25.68 4.31
CA TYR A 182 16.32 -26.89 4.36
C TYR A 182 15.54 -27.06 3.06
N ALA A 183 15.72 -28.19 2.37
CA ALA A 183 14.92 -28.52 1.20
C ALA A 183 13.51 -28.94 1.61
N TYR A 184 12.48 -28.30 1.05
CA TYR A 184 11.08 -28.60 1.34
C TYR A 184 10.27 -28.79 0.06
N THR A 185 9.17 -29.55 0.19
CA THR A 185 8.13 -29.66 -0.83
C THR A 185 6.92 -28.79 -0.44
N PRO A 186 6.01 -28.47 -1.39
CA PRO A 186 4.78 -27.76 -1.08
C PRO A 186 3.94 -28.42 0.04
N GLU A 187 3.92 -29.75 0.08
CA GLU A 187 3.15 -30.52 1.08
C GLU A 187 3.75 -30.38 2.49
N ILE A 188 5.08 -30.35 2.61
CA ILE A 188 5.77 -30.10 3.88
C ILE A 188 5.44 -28.69 4.36
N LEU A 189 5.50 -27.70 3.46
CA LEU A 189 5.20 -26.31 3.78
C LEU A 189 3.73 -26.16 4.25
N ASP A 190 2.78 -26.76 3.55
CA ASP A 190 1.36 -26.75 3.93
C ASP A 190 1.11 -27.46 5.27
N GLY A 191 1.83 -28.55 5.53
CA GLY A 191 1.78 -29.26 6.81
C GLY A 191 2.29 -28.40 7.98
N LEU A 192 3.36 -27.62 7.77
CA LEU A 192 3.90 -26.71 8.78
C LEU A 192 2.98 -25.52 9.04
N VAL A 193 2.39 -24.92 7.99
CA VAL A 193 1.40 -23.83 8.12
C VAL A 193 0.22 -24.29 8.96
N LYS A 194 -0.36 -25.46 8.65
CA LYS A 194 -1.48 -26.02 9.42
C LYS A 194 -1.13 -26.22 10.89
N LYS A 195 0.06 -26.70 11.21
CA LYS A 195 0.50 -26.89 12.61
C LYS A 195 0.64 -25.59 13.39
N GLN A 196 0.99 -24.49 12.71
CA GLN A 196 1.21 -23.20 13.35
C GLN A 196 -0.09 -22.38 13.52
N MET A 197 -1.14 -22.71 12.77
CA MET A 197 -2.45 -22.04 12.82
C MET A 197 -3.47 -22.73 13.75
N VAL A 198 -3.11 -23.84 14.40
CA VAL A 198 -3.92 -24.57 15.40
C VAL A 198 -3.49 -24.16 16.80
#